data_AF-A0A1F9YBF2-F1
#
_entry.id   AF-A0A1F9YBF2-F1
#
_cell.length_a   1.000
_cell.length_b   1.000
_cell.length_c   1.000
_cell.angle_alpha   90.00
_cell.angle_beta   90.00
_cell.angle_gamma   90.00
#
_symmetry.space_group_name_H-M   'P 1'
#
loop_
_entity.id
_entity.type
_entity.pdbx_description
1 polymer ?
#
loop_
_entity_poly.entity_id
_entity_poly.type
_entity_poly.pdbx_seq_one_letter_code
_entity_poly.pdbx_strand_id
1 'polypeptide(L)'
;MAEFVTAITCMDGRIHLPVIRYLQDRCKADFVDLITEAGPSRILASNDYPHLFRRIQEKTALSVSKHGSQCVAIIGHHDCAGNPAEKETHLDRFLCPLNTRIWS
;
A
#
# COMPACT_ATOMS: atom_id res chain seq x y z
N MET A 1 22.02 8.29 -1.68
CA MET A 1 20.75 8.91 -2.10
C MET A 1 19.70 8.46 -1.11
N ALA A 2 18.62 9.20 -0.89
CA ALA A 2 17.60 8.75 0.05
C ALA A 2 16.82 7.58 -0.55
N GLU A 3 16.54 6.56 0.26
CA GLU A 3 15.81 5.35 -0.15
C GLU A 3 14.31 5.52 0.09
N PHE A 4 13.52 5.30 -0.96
CA PHE A 4 12.06 5.44 -0.90
C PHE A 4 11.36 4.10 -1.10
N VAL A 5 10.21 3.97 -0.44
CA VAL A 5 9.24 2.90 -0.70
C VAL A 5 7.84 3.49 -0.82
N THR A 6 6.94 2.80 -1.52
CA THR A 6 5.56 3.24 -1.70
C THR A 6 4.63 2.33 -0.91
N ALA A 7 3.69 2.91 -0.16
CA ALA A 7 2.60 2.18 0.46
C ALA A 7 1.25 2.68 -0.05
N ILE A 8 0.42 1.77 -0.54
CA ILE A 8 -0.97 2.00 -0.90
C ILE A 8 -1.81 1.50 0.27
N THR A 9 -2.46 2.40 1.01
CA THR A 9 -3.10 2.08 2.29
C THR A 9 -4.41 2.82 2.52
N CYS A 10 -5.22 2.39 3.48
CA CYS A 10 -6.48 3.06 3.78
C CYS A 10 -6.22 4.46 4.36
N MET A 11 -7.14 5.39 4.17
CA MET A 11 -7.10 6.71 4.82
C MET A 11 -7.20 6.66 6.36
N ASP A 12 -7.53 5.50 6.96
CA ASP A 12 -7.64 5.32 8.41
C ASP A 12 -6.38 5.78 9.15
N GLY A 13 -6.53 6.80 10.00
CA GLY A 13 -5.41 7.41 10.73
C GLY A 13 -4.66 6.46 11.66
N ARG A 14 -5.31 5.38 12.11
CA ARG A 14 -4.76 4.44 13.11
C ARG A 14 -3.58 3.63 12.59
N ILE A 15 -3.48 3.45 11.27
CA ILE A 15 -2.53 2.51 10.66
C ILE A 15 -1.28 3.16 10.07
N HIS A 16 -1.26 4.47 9.83
CA HIS A 16 -0.17 5.12 9.10
C HIS A 16 1.19 5.01 9.78
N LEU A 17 1.29 5.36 11.07
CA LEU A 17 2.57 5.28 11.81
C LEU A 17 3.10 3.84 11.92
N PRO A 18 2.28 2.82 12.27
CA PRO A 18 2.70 1.43 12.20
C PRO A 18 3.23 1.00 10.83
N VAL A 19 2.52 1.36 9.75
CA VAL A 19 2.91 1.02 8.37
C VAL A 19 4.22 1.66 7.98
N ILE A 20 4.37 2.96 8.24
CA ILE A 20 5.60 3.70 7.93
C ILE A 20 6.80 3.04 8.61
N ARG A 21 6.71 2.82 9.92
CA ARG A 21 7.82 2.23 10.70
C ARG A 21 8.16 0.83 10.23
N TYR A 22 7.14 -0.02 10.01
CA TYR A 22 7.35 -1.37 9.52
C TYR A 22 8.08 -1.40 8.17
N LEU A 23 7.68 -0.54 7.22
CA LEU A 23 8.29 -0.49 5.90
C LEU A 23 9.69 0.12 5.92
N GLN A 24 9.94 1.17 6.70
CA GLN A 24 11.29 1.72 6.92
C GLN A 24 12.22 0.64 7.46
N ASP A 25 11.81 -0.07 8.51
CA ASP A 25 12.64 -1.11 9.16
C ASP A 25 12.91 -2.30 8.24
N ARG A 26 11.87 -2.75 7.52
CA ARG A 26 11.93 -3.92 6.64
C ARG A 26 12.69 -3.67 5.35
N CYS A 27 12.41 -2.53 4.70
CA CYS A 27 12.97 -2.21 3.39
C CYS A 27 14.25 -1.36 3.49
N LYS A 28 14.68 -0.98 4.70
CA LYS A 28 15.82 -0.08 4.93
C LYS A 28 15.66 1.25 4.18
N ALA A 29 14.42 1.76 4.19
CA ALA A 29 14.05 2.99 3.49
C ALA A 29 14.09 4.20 4.44
N ASP A 30 14.46 5.36 3.91
CA ASP A 30 14.42 6.64 4.63
C ASP A 30 12.99 7.19 4.65
N PHE A 31 12.27 7.05 3.53
CA PHE A 31 10.95 7.64 3.34
C PHE A 31 9.93 6.66 2.77
N VAL A 32 8.67 6.86 3.14
CA VAL A 32 7.54 6.06 2.67
C VAL A 32 6.53 7.01 2.02
N ASP A 33 6.37 6.90 0.70
CA ASP A 33 5.31 7.58 -0.03
C ASP A 33 3.97 6.89 0.27
N LEU A 34 3.07 7.60 0.94
CA LEU A 34 1.74 7.11 1.26
C LEU A 34 0.72 7.50 0.18
N ILE A 35 0.15 6.52 -0.50
CA ILE A 35 -1.00 6.67 -1.40
C ILE A 35 -2.23 6.17 -0.65
N THR A 36 -3.10 7.09 -0.24
CA THR A 36 -4.26 6.76 0.60
C THR A 36 -5.57 6.90 -0.15
N GLU A 37 -6.47 5.92 -0.01
CA GLU A 37 -7.88 5.99 -0.42
C GLU A 37 -8.74 5.26 0.64
N ALA A 38 -10.06 5.40 0.63
CA ALA A 38 -10.93 4.56 1.47
C ALA A 38 -11.00 3.14 0.87
N GLY A 39 -10.51 2.12 1.59
CA GLY A 39 -10.55 0.73 1.13
C GLY A 39 -9.78 0.45 -0.18
N PRO A 40 -8.50 0.87 -0.31
CA PRO A 40 -7.77 0.75 -1.57
C PRO A 40 -7.60 -0.70 -2.05
N SER A 41 -7.54 -1.67 -1.13
CA SER A 41 -7.48 -3.09 -1.50
C SER A 41 -8.69 -3.51 -2.33
N ARG A 42 -9.89 -2.99 -2.02
CA ARG A 42 -11.10 -3.23 -2.81
C ARG A 42 -11.02 -2.54 -4.18
N ILE A 43 -10.54 -1.30 -4.20
CA ILE A 43 -10.35 -0.53 -5.45
C ILE A 43 -9.39 -1.27 -6.39
N LEU A 44 -8.34 -1.89 -5.86
CA LEU A 44 -7.36 -2.64 -6.65
C LEU A 44 -7.83 -4.04 -7.04
N ALA A 45 -8.73 -4.66 -6.27
CA ALA A 45 -9.22 -6.01 -6.51
C ALA A 45 -10.47 -6.09 -7.39
N SER A 46 -11.17 -4.95 -7.61
CA SER A 46 -12.41 -4.88 -8.38
C SER A 46 -12.29 -3.92 -9.57
N ASN A 47 -13.10 -4.14 -10.60
CA ASN A 47 -13.21 -3.22 -11.74
C ASN A 47 -14.27 -2.12 -11.52
N ASP A 48 -14.84 -2.04 -10.31
CA ASP A 48 -15.94 -1.13 -9.99
C ASP A 48 -15.49 0.35 -9.94
N TYR A 49 -14.19 0.60 -9.80
CA TYR A 49 -13.62 1.92 -9.55
C TYR A 49 -12.50 2.29 -10.54
N PRO A 50 -12.74 2.29 -11.86
CA PRO A 50 -11.68 2.44 -12.87
C PRO A 50 -10.93 3.78 -12.75
N HIS A 51 -11.60 4.85 -12.36
CA HIS A 51 -10.96 6.15 -12.14
C HIS A 51 -10.03 6.15 -10.93
N LEU A 52 -10.43 5.54 -9.81
CA LEU A 52 -9.60 5.47 -8.60
C LEU A 52 -8.42 4.53 -8.81
N PHE A 53 -8.65 3.39 -9.46
CA PHE A 53 -7.59 2.46 -9.87
C PHE A 53 -6.50 3.18 -10.68
N ARG A 54 -6.90 3.92 -11.73
CA ARG A 54 -5.96 4.67 -12.56
C ARG A 54 -5.20 5.73 -11.77
N ARG A 55 -5.86 6.43 -10.84
CA ARG A 55 -5.21 7.45 -10.00
C ARG A 55 -4.18 6.84 -9.05
N ILE A 56 -4.46 5.67 -8.47
CA ILE A 56 -3.49 4.92 -7.65
C ILE A 56 -2.28 4.51 -8.50
N GLN A 57 -2.52 4.01 -9.72
CA GLN A 57 -1.43 3.65 -10.65
C GLN A 57 -0.56 4.85 -11.03
N GLU A 58 -1.16 5.99 -11.38
CA GLU A 58 -0.44 7.22 -11.72
C GLU A 58 0.43 7.72 -10.56
N LYS A 59 -0.12 7.76 -9.34
CA LYS A 59 0.64 8.12 -8.13
C LYS A 59 1.79 7.14 -7.86
N THR A 60 1.55 5.84 -8.04
CA THR A 60 2.57 4.79 -7.85
C THR A 60 3.70 4.94 -8.87
N ALA A 61 3.36 5.17 -10.14
CA ALA A 61 4.33 5.38 -11.22
C ALA A 61 5.20 6.62 -10.97
N LEU A 62 4.64 7.69 -10.38
CA LEU A 62 5.40 8.86 -9.97
C LEU A 62 6.41 8.52 -8.87
N SER A 63 6.01 7.78 -7.83
CA SER A 63 6.94 7.35 -6.76
C SER A 63 8.09 6.49 -7.30
N VAL A 64 7.78 5.50 -8.16
CA VAL A 64 8.79 4.64 -8.79
C VAL A 64 9.73 5.45 -9.71
N SER A 65 9.18 6.31 -10.57
CA SER A 65 9.99 7.01 -11.59
C SER A 65 10.72 8.26 -11.08
N LYS A 66 10.22 8.94 -10.04
CA LYS A 66 10.79 10.19 -9.52
C LYS A 66 11.60 9.99 -8.25
N HIS A 67 11.14 9.13 -7.34
CA HIS A 67 11.85 8.85 -6.09
C HIS A 67 12.68 7.56 -6.16
N GLY A 68 12.53 6.75 -7.23
CA GLY A 68 13.26 5.50 -7.37
C GLY A 68 12.73 4.39 -6.47
N SER A 69 11.47 4.48 -6.03
CA SER A 69 10.87 3.49 -5.12
C SER A 69 10.97 2.07 -5.69
N GLN A 70 11.70 1.20 -4.99
CA GLN A 70 11.95 -0.18 -5.43
C GLN A 70 10.94 -1.19 -4.87
N CYS A 71 10.09 -0.75 -3.93
CA CYS A 71 9.09 -1.59 -3.27
C CYS A 71 7.74 -0.88 -3.21
N VAL A 72 6.69 -1.56 -3.64
CA VAL A 72 5.30 -1.12 -3.51
C VAL A 72 4.55 -2.10 -2.63
N ALA A 73 4.04 -1.61 -1.50
CA ALA A 73 3.23 -2.37 -0.55
C ALA A 73 1.75 -1.97 -0.67
N ILE A 74 0.85 -2.95 -0.68
CA ILE A 74 -0.60 -2.73 -0.54
C ILE A 74 -0.98 -3.18 0.86
N ILE A 75 -1.62 -2.30 1.63
CA ILE A 75 -1.90 -2.52 3.05
C ILE A 75 -3.41 -2.59 3.29
N GLY A 76 -3.88 -3.75 3.74
CA GLY A 76 -5.19 -3.90 4.35
C GLY A 76 -5.19 -3.60 5.85
N HIS A 77 -6.36 -3.36 6.42
CA HIS A 77 -6.54 -3.35 7.87
C HIS A 77 -7.91 -3.91 8.25
N HIS A 78 -8.01 -4.46 9.45
CA HIS A 78 -9.30 -4.88 10.02
C HIS A 78 -10.19 -3.68 10.32
N ASP A 79 -11.51 -3.92 10.40
CA ASP A 79 -12.49 -2.87 10.71
C ASP A 79 -12.46 -1.70 9.70
N CYS A 80 -12.29 -2.03 8.41
CA CYS A 80 -12.23 -1.06 7.34
C CYS A 80 -13.63 -0.76 6.78
N ALA A 81 -14.15 0.45 7.04
CA ALA A 81 -15.44 0.88 6.47
C ALA A 81 -15.45 0.92 4.93
N GLY A 82 -14.29 1.20 4.30
CA GLY A 82 -14.15 1.23 2.84
C GLY A 82 -14.01 -0.16 2.20
N ASN A 83 -13.73 -1.20 2.99
CA ASN A 83 -13.64 -2.58 2.54
C ASN A 83 -14.22 -3.51 3.63
N PRO A 84 -15.56 -3.59 3.77
CA PRO A 84 -16.22 -4.30 4.87
C PRO A 84 -16.17 -5.84 4.75
N ALA A 85 -15.33 -6.39 3.88
CA ALA A 85 -15.18 -7.83 3.71
C ALA A 85 -14.55 -8.49 4.96
N GLU A 86 -14.93 -9.75 5.24
CA GLU A 86 -14.38 -10.53 6.34
C GLU A 86 -12.90 -10.92 6.11
N LYS A 87 -12.23 -11.26 7.22
CA LYS A 87 -10.77 -11.42 7.39
C LYS A 87 -10.09 -12.23 6.27
N GLU A 88 -10.71 -13.31 5.78
CA GLU A 88 -10.15 -14.19 4.74
C GLU A 88 -10.03 -13.57 3.33
N THR A 89 -10.67 -12.44 3.03
CA THR A 89 -10.67 -11.85 1.66
C THR A 89 -9.58 -10.78 1.47
N HIS A 90 -8.90 -10.37 2.54
CA HIS A 90 -7.84 -9.36 2.50
C HIS A 90 -6.50 -10.03 2.19
N LEU A 91 -6.34 -10.53 0.97
CA LEU A 91 -5.04 -11.01 0.50
C LEU A 91 -4.09 -9.83 0.35
N ASP A 92 -3.17 -9.72 1.30
CA ASP A 92 -2.00 -8.87 1.26
C ASP A 92 -1.15 -9.20 0.01
N ARG A 93 -1.27 -8.37 -1.03
CA ARG A 93 -0.48 -8.53 -2.26
C ARG A 93 0.70 -7.58 -2.22
N PHE A 94 1.82 -8.08 -1.71
CA PHE A 94 3.12 -7.41 -1.77
C PHE A 94 3.77 -7.68 -3.13
N LEU A 95 4.18 -6.62 -3.84
CA LEU A 95 5.08 -6.73 -4.99
C LEU A 95 6.42 -6.13 -4.59
N CYS A 96 7.19 -6.91 -3.84
CA CYS A 96 8.59 -6.63 -3.55
C CYS A 96 9.44 -7.73 -4.20
N PRO A 97 10.53 -7.40 -4.92
CA PRO A 97 11.49 -8.40 -5.40
C PRO A 97 12.20 -9.17 -4.26
N LEU A 98 12.01 -8.77 -3.00
CA LEU A 98 12.63 -9.38 -1.83
C LEU A 98 11.63 -10.27 -1.07
N ASN A 99 11.41 -11.45 -1.66
CA ASN A 99 11.10 -12.71 -1.01
C ASN A 99 10.51 -12.67 0.42
N THR A 100 9.26 -12.24 0.61
CA THR A 100 8.61 -12.45 1.91
C THR A 100 7.09 -12.57 1.86
N ARG A 101 6.63 -13.70 2.39
CA ARG A 101 5.27 -13.95 2.90
C ARG A 101 4.99 -13.06 4.12
N ILE A 102 3.75 -12.61 4.27
CA ILE A 102 3.25 -11.96 5.50
C ILE A 102 1.97 -12.69 5.91
N TRP A 103 1.89 -13.01 7.21
CA TRP A 103 0.80 -13.71 7.88
C TRP A 103 -0.20 -12.72 8.46
N SER A 104 -1.45 -13.20 8.57
CA SER A 104 -2.66 -12.65 9.19
C SER A 104 -2.52 -12.15 10.63
#